data_AF-A0A662HGU7-F1
#
_entry.id   AF-A0A662HGU7-F1
#
_cell.length_a   1.000
_cell.length_b   1.000
_cell.length_c   1.000
_cell.angle_alpha   90.00
_cell.angle_beta   90.00
_cell.angle_gamma   90.00
#
_symmetry.space_group_name_H-M   'P 1'
#
loop_
_entity.id
_entity.type
_entity.pdbx_description
1 polymer ?
#
loop_
_entity_poly.entity_id
_entity_poly.type
_entity_poly.pdbx_seq_one_letter_code
_entity_poly.pdbx_strand_id
1 'polypeptide(L)' 'KDRLAGELGDWVTGVFREASSLHACFYEGWCTRRDVEEVLDAVRRLVDEVVNAVRGGRRA' A
#
# COMPACT_ATOMS: atom_id res chain seq x y z
N LYS A 1 -8.25 -5.37 2.64
CA LYS A 1 -7.33 -5.48 1.49
C LYS A 1 -7.85 -6.42 0.40
N ASP A 2 -8.47 -7.55 0.73
CA ASP A 2 -8.82 -8.59 -0.27
C ASP A 2 -9.83 -8.10 -1.32
N ARG A 3 -10.81 -7.29 -0.91
CA ARG A 3 -11.71 -6.59 -1.84
C ARG A 3 -10.94 -5.77 -2.89
N LEU A 4 -10.02 -4.90 -2.44
CA LEU A 4 -9.21 -4.07 -3.33
C LEU A 4 -8.26 -4.91 -4.19
N ALA A 5 -7.74 -6.02 -3.68
CA ALA A 5 -6.94 -6.95 -4.47
C ALA A 5 -7.76 -7.60 -5.60
N GLY A 6 -9.04 -7.94 -5.34
CA GLY A 6 -9.95 -8.42 -6.37
C GLY A 6 -10.31 -7.36 -7.43
N GLU A 7 -10.37 -6.09 -7.05
CA GLU A 7 -10.72 -4.98 -7.94
C GLU A 7 -9.52 -4.44 -8.74
N LEU A 8 -8.33 -4.36 -8.13
CA LEU A 8 -7.15 -3.66 -8.66
C LEU A 8 -5.96 -4.59 -8.98
N GLY A 9 -6.04 -5.86 -8.55
CA GLY A 9 -5.03 -6.88 -8.74
C GLY A 9 -4.21 -7.20 -7.48
N ASP A 10 -3.52 -8.34 -7.53
CA ASP A 10 -2.83 -8.95 -6.38
C ASP A 10 -1.69 -8.11 -5.79
N TRP A 11 -1.17 -7.14 -6.56
CA TRP A 11 -0.14 -6.20 -6.10
C TRP A 11 -0.57 -5.46 -4.81
N VAL A 12 -1.88 -5.22 -4.62
CA VAL A 12 -2.44 -4.60 -3.41
C VAL A 12 -2.07 -5.40 -2.16
N THR A 13 -2.12 -6.74 -2.24
CA THR A 13 -1.78 -7.58 -1.09
C THR A 13 -0.27 -7.53 -0.80
N GLY A 14 0.56 -7.48 -1.84
CA GLY A 14 2.00 -7.30 -1.68
C GLY A 14 2.35 -5.98 -0.98
N VAL A 15 1.83 -4.86 -1.50
CA VAL A 15 2.06 -3.52 -0.93
C VAL A 15 1.57 -3.44 0.52
N PHE A 16 0.39 -3.98 0.82
CA PHE A 16 -0.14 -3.97 2.18
C PHE A 16 0.76 -4.74 3.16
N ARG A 17 1.31 -5.89 2.74
CA ARG A 17 2.22 -6.69 3.56
C ARG A 17 3.56 -5.98 3.79
N GLU A 18 4.16 -5.45 2.73
CA GLU A 18 5.43 -4.70 2.81
C GLU A 18 5.28 -3.44 3.67
N ALA A 19 4.23 -2.64 3.45
CA ALA A 19 3.95 -1.48 4.29
C ALA A 19 3.76 -1.85 5.77
N SER A 20 3.15 -3.00 6.05
CA SER A 20 2.98 -3.49 7.42
C SER A 20 4.30 -4.00 8.02
N SER A 21 5.18 -4.62 7.21
CA SER A 21 6.48 -5.13 7.66
C SER A 21 7.41 -3.98 8.08
N LEU A 22 7.28 -2.80 7.47
CA LEU A 22 8.04 -1.61 7.84
C LEU A 22 7.88 -1.21 9.31
N HIS A 23 6.75 -1.53 9.95
CA HIS A 23 6.56 -1.29 11.39
C HIS A 23 7.58 -2.08 12.22
N ALA A 24 7.68 -3.40 12.00
CA ALA A 24 8.69 -4.22 12.67
C ALA A 24 10.11 -3.80 12.24
N CYS A 25 10.29 -3.58 10.94
CA CYS A 25 11.57 -3.20 10.36
C CYS A 25 12.17 -1.91 10.97
N PHE A 26 11.31 -0.94 11.33
CA PHE A 26 11.69 0.29 12.02
C PHE A 26 12.14 0.03 13.47
N TYR A 27 11.36 -0.74 14.23
CA TYR A 27 11.68 -1.01 15.65
C TYR A 27 12.93 -1.88 15.83
N GLU A 28 13.14 -2.82 14.92
CA GLU A 28 14.28 -3.75 14.97
C GLU A 28 15.54 -3.19 14.27
N GLY A 29 15.45 -2.00 13.67
CA GLY A 29 16.57 -1.37 12.97
C GLY A 29 17.02 -2.09 11.70
N TRP A 30 16.13 -2.87 11.08
CA TRP A 30 16.42 -3.64 9.86
C TRP A 30 16.32 -2.81 8.58
N CYS A 31 15.48 -1.78 8.60
CA CYS A 31 15.19 -0.99 7.40
C CYS A 31 16.24 0.08 7.17
N THR A 32 16.70 0.16 5.93
CA THR A 32 17.43 1.30 5.41
C THR A 32 16.47 2.35 4.86
N ARG A 33 17.00 3.56 4.60
CA ARG A 33 16.26 4.61 3.89
C ARG A 33 15.70 4.11 2.55
N ARG A 34 16.47 3.29 1.84
CA ARG A 34 16.08 2.77 0.53
C ARG A 34 14.87 1.85 0.62
N ASP A 35 14.84 0.95 1.62
CA ASP A 35 13.71 0.04 1.82
C ASP A 35 12.41 0.83 2.07
N VAL A 36 12.50 1.91 2.85
CA VAL A 36 11.36 2.80 3.09
C VAL A 36 10.92 3.53 1.82
N GLU A 37 11.86 4.07 1.04
CA GLU A 37 11.56 4.81 -0.20
C GLU A 37 10.89 3.90 -1.25
N GLU A 38 11.36 2.66 -1.42
CA GLU A 38 10.79 1.70 -2.37
C GLU A 38 9.34 1.32 -2.01
N VAL A 39 9.06 1.05 -0.74
CA VAL A 39 7.69 0.74 -0.28
C VAL A 39 6.79 1.96 -0.34
N LEU A 40 7.32 3.15 -0.05
CA LEU A 40 6.55 4.40 -0.06
C LEU A 40 5.95 4.70 -1.44
N ASP A 41 6.69 4.48 -2.51
CA ASP A 41 6.18 4.70 -3.88
C ASP A 41 5.02 3.74 -4.22
N ALA A 42 5.12 2.48 -3.79
CA ALA A 42 4.04 1.52 -3.98
C ALA A 42 2.81 1.84 -3.13
N VAL A 43 3.01 2.33 -1.89
CA VAL A 43 1.94 2.79 -1.00
C VAL A 43 1.25 4.03 -1.56
N ARG A 44 1.99 4.99 -2.12
CA ARG A 44 1.41 6.18 -2.78
C ARG A 44 0.42 5.78 -3.85
N ARG A 45 0.81 4.87 -4.76
CA ARG A 45 -0.10 4.33 -5.78
C ARG A 45 -1.33 3.68 -5.16
N LEU A 46 -1.16 2.85 -4.12
CA LEU A 46 -2.30 2.22 -3.42
C LEU A 46 -3.28 3.24 -2.86
N VAL A 47 -2.77 4.30 -2.22
CA VAL A 47 -3.61 5.37 -1.65
C VAL A 47 -4.35 6.12 -2.76
N ASP A 48 -3.67 6.45 -3.87
CA ASP A 48 -4.29 7.13 -5.01
C ASP A 48 -5.45 6.32 -5.61
N GLU A 49 -5.27 5.01 -5.80
CA GLU A 49 -6.34 4.13 -6.27
C GLU A 49 -7.53 4.08 -5.29
N VAL A 50 -7.26 4.01 -3.99
CA VAL A 50 -8.31 4.06 -2.96
C VAL A 50 -9.05 5.39 -2.99
N VAL A 51 -8.32 6.50 -3.11
CA VAL A 51 -8.91 7.83 -3.21
C VAL A 51 -9.78 7.94 -4.46
N ASN A 52 -9.33 7.40 -5.60
CA ASN A 52 -10.10 7.37 -6.84
C ASN A 52 -11.36 6.51 -6.70
N ALA A 53 -11.27 5.34 -6.08
CA ALA A 53 -12.42 4.47 -5.80
C ALA A 53 -13.46 5.16 -4.90
N VAL A 54 -13.02 5.81 -3.82
CA VAL A 54 -13.89 6.53 -2.89
C VAL A 54 -14.51 7.77 -3.53
N ARG A 55 -13.74 8.54 -4.31
CA ARG A 55 -14.24 9.75 -4.99
C ARG A 55 -15.17 9.42 -6.17
N GLY A 56 -14.91 8.32 -6.88
CA GLY A 56 -15.79 7.78 -7.92
C GLY A 56 -17.12 7.24 -7.36
N GLY A 57 -17.14 6.84 -6.09
CA GLY A 57 -18.32 6.34 -5.37
C GLY A 57 -19.40 7.37 -4.98
N ARG A 58 -19.32 8.63 -5.46
CA ARG A 58 -20.44 9.62 -5.37
C ARG A 58 -21.27 9.74 -6.65
N ARG A 59 -21.41 8.65 -7.41
CA ARG A 59 -22.40 8.54 -8.48
C ARG A 59 -23.06 7.16 -8.45
N ALA A 60 -23.96 6.98 -7.49
CA ALA A 60 -25.20 6.20 -7.57
C ALA A 60 -26.01 6.46 -6.29
#